data_AF-A0A7S1VL73-F1
#
_entry.id   AF-A0A7S1VL73-F1
#
_cell.length_a   1.000
_cell.length_b   1.000
_cell.length_c   1.000
_cell.angle_alpha   90.00
_cell.angle_beta   90.00
_cell.angle_gamma   90.00
#
_symmetry.space_group_name_H-M   'P 1'
#
loop_
_entity.id
_entity.type
_entity.pdbx_description
1 polymer ?
#
loop_
_entity_poly.entity_id
_entity_poly.type
_entity_poly.pdbx_seq_one_letter_code
_entity_poly.pdbx_strand_id
1 'polypeptide(L)'
;GFCSMILKLIKEQWIIPPALASDDGTSSQPPRLIMVFDCPGPSFRKEVYPEYKANRPECPMDLQVQFPMIKEAAQAFGIPCVEVPKFEADDVIATLAEQAKREGIPITRILSSDKDLQQLITTTKTGKKDDDVSSQQPRVDMMDPKTLKRTTYDEVEEKWGVTPDQMGDFLALVG
;
A
#
# COMPACT_ATOMS: atom_id res chain seq x y z
N GLY A 1 6.01 -2.00 16.90
CA GLY A 1 5.85 -0.56 16.56
C GLY A 1 6.34 -0.29 15.15
N PHE A 2 5.95 0.84 14.57
CA PHE A 2 6.25 1.23 13.19
C PHE A 2 7.76 1.22 12.85
N CYS A 3 8.61 1.67 13.77
CA CYS A 3 10.08 1.61 13.58
C CYS A 3 10.61 0.17 13.45
N SER A 4 9.98 -0.81 14.14
CA SER A 4 10.34 -2.22 14.00
C SER A 4 9.92 -2.80 12.64
N MET A 5 8.86 -2.26 12.03
CA MET A 5 8.42 -2.62 10.68
C MET A 5 9.40 -2.08 9.64
N ILE A 6 9.74 -0.77 9.70
CA ILE A 6 10.76 -0.19 8.81
C ILE A 6 12.08 -0.93 8.95
N LEU A 7 12.55 -1.18 10.17
CA LEU A 7 13.79 -1.91 10.41
C LEU A 7 13.73 -3.33 9.85
N LYS A 8 12.58 -4.01 9.92
CA LYS A 8 12.38 -5.33 9.31
C LYS A 8 12.46 -5.23 7.80
N LEU A 9 11.79 -4.27 7.18
CA LEU A 9 11.82 -4.05 5.73
C LEU A 9 13.23 -3.68 5.21
N ILE A 10 14.00 -2.92 5.99
CA ILE A 10 15.42 -2.63 5.72
C ILE A 10 16.26 -3.90 5.87
N LYS A 11 16.10 -4.66 6.97
CA LYS A 11 16.87 -5.89 7.24
C LYS A 11 16.63 -6.99 6.22
N GLU A 12 15.40 -7.13 5.76
CA GLU A 12 15.00 -8.06 4.70
C GLU A 12 15.40 -7.54 3.30
N GLN A 13 16.12 -6.39 3.21
CA GLN A 13 16.67 -5.79 2.00
C GLN A 13 15.62 -5.34 0.96
N TRP A 14 14.41 -5.00 1.41
CA TRP A 14 13.34 -4.50 0.53
C TRP A 14 13.43 -3.00 0.26
N ILE A 15 14.10 -2.25 1.13
CA ILE A 15 14.21 -0.78 1.09
C ILE A 15 15.58 -0.36 0.56
N ILE A 16 16.62 -1.11 0.89
CA ILE A 16 17.99 -0.87 0.45
C ILE A 16 18.45 -2.17 -0.21
N PRO A 17 18.64 -2.21 -1.55
CA PRO A 17 19.23 -3.39 -2.16
C PRO A 17 20.62 -3.61 -1.54
N PRO A 18 21.08 -4.86 -1.40
CA PRO A 18 22.47 -5.10 -1.10
C PRO A 18 23.24 -4.43 -2.24
N ALA A 19 23.93 -3.34 -1.96
CA ALA A 19 24.77 -2.68 -2.95
C ALA A 19 25.60 -3.78 -3.61
N LEU A 20 25.59 -3.91 -4.94
CA LEU A 20 26.40 -4.93 -5.64
C LEU A 20 25.89 -6.39 -5.52
N ALA A 21 24.68 -6.68 -6.01
CA ALA A 21 24.31 -8.03 -6.45
C ALA A 21 23.30 -7.88 -7.61
N SER A 22 23.71 -7.88 -8.88
CA SER A 22 24.34 -9.01 -9.56
C SER A 22 25.18 -8.57 -10.77
N ASP A 23 26.25 -9.32 -11.05
CA ASP A 23 27.09 -9.24 -12.25
C ASP A 23 26.37 -9.83 -13.50
N ASP A 24 25.05 -10.00 -13.48
CA ASP A 24 24.28 -10.76 -14.48
C ASP A 24 23.43 -9.91 -15.43
N GLY A 25 23.64 -8.59 -15.49
CA GLY A 25 23.09 -7.74 -16.55
C GLY A 25 21.57 -7.62 -16.59
N THR A 26 20.86 -8.04 -15.54
CA THR A 26 19.43 -7.73 -15.39
C THR A 26 19.28 -6.40 -14.66
N SER A 27 18.90 -5.36 -15.39
CA SER A 27 18.60 -4.01 -14.89
C SER A 27 17.53 -4.05 -13.78
N SER A 28 17.94 -4.24 -12.52
CA SER A 28 17.08 -4.01 -11.37
C SER A 28 17.34 -2.60 -10.86
N GLN A 29 16.47 -1.65 -11.24
CA GLN A 29 16.45 -0.37 -10.54
C GLN A 29 16.07 -0.63 -9.08
N PRO A 30 16.66 0.11 -8.12
CA PRO A 30 16.31 -0.04 -6.72
C PRO A 30 14.80 0.15 -6.54
N PRO A 31 14.17 -0.61 -5.62
CA PRO A 31 12.75 -0.45 -5.34
C PRO A 31 12.45 0.99 -4.94
N ARG A 32 11.56 1.65 -5.69
CA ARG A 32 11.08 3.00 -5.39
C ARG A 32 10.09 2.88 -4.23
N LEU A 33 10.51 3.26 -3.03
CA LEU A 33 9.66 3.29 -1.85
C LEU A 33 9.08 4.69 -1.64
N ILE A 34 7.78 4.76 -1.39
CA ILE A 34 7.07 5.98 -1.02
C ILE A 34 6.27 5.68 0.24
N MET A 35 6.30 6.61 1.19
CA MET A 35 5.47 6.55 2.38
C MET A 35 4.33 7.56 2.26
N VAL A 36 3.12 7.10 2.50
CA VAL A 36 1.91 7.94 2.44
C VAL A 36 1.35 8.07 3.85
N PHE A 37 1.03 9.29 4.27
CA PHE A 37 0.42 9.55 5.57
C PHE A 37 -0.93 10.24 5.40
N ASP A 38 -1.85 9.99 6.34
CA ASP A 38 -3.09 10.76 6.44
C ASP A 38 -2.79 12.22 6.79
N CYS A 39 -3.46 13.13 6.10
CA CYS A 39 -3.36 14.55 6.40
C CYS A 39 -4.30 14.92 7.57
N PRO A 40 -3.86 15.75 8.54
CA PRO A 40 -4.75 16.27 9.56
C PRO A 40 -5.83 17.19 8.94
N GLY A 41 -7.08 17.00 9.35
CA GLY A 41 -8.21 17.84 8.93
C GLY A 41 -9.41 17.04 8.38
N PRO A 42 -10.47 17.74 7.92
CA PRO A 42 -11.59 17.06 7.29
C PRO A 42 -11.16 16.51 5.92
N SER A 43 -11.42 15.23 5.69
CA SER A 43 -11.28 14.62 4.36
C SER A 43 -12.46 15.01 3.47
N PHE A 44 -12.27 14.93 2.17
CA PHE A 44 -13.33 15.06 1.16
C PHE A 44 -14.54 14.16 1.50
N ARG A 45 -14.29 12.95 2.02
CA ARG A 45 -15.35 12.04 2.48
C ARG A 45 -16.21 12.64 3.60
N LYS A 46 -15.61 13.39 4.54
CA LYS A 46 -16.36 14.11 5.60
C LYS A 46 -17.14 15.32 5.06
N GLU A 47 -16.68 15.94 3.98
CA GLU A 47 -17.43 17.01 3.30
C GLU A 47 -18.71 16.44 2.65
N VAL A 48 -18.64 15.22 2.08
CA VAL A 48 -19.79 14.53 1.46
C VAL A 48 -20.72 13.89 2.51
N TYR A 49 -20.15 13.25 3.53
CA TYR A 49 -20.91 12.60 4.60
C TYR A 49 -20.33 12.98 5.97
N PRO A 50 -20.92 13.95 6.70
CA PRO A 50 -20.37 14.45 7.97
C PRO A 50 -20.20 13.40 9.06
N GLU A 51 -21.03 12.35 9.06
CA GLU A 51 -20.96 11.24 10.04
C GLU A 51 -19.90 10.18 9.67
N TYR A 52 -19.17 10.37 8.57
CA TYR A 52 -18.12 9.45 8.14
C TYR A 52 -17.02 9.31 9.20
N LYS A 53 -16.79 8.07 9.64
CA LYS A 53 -15.84 7.71 10.72
C LYS A 53 -16.10 8.46 12.04
N ALA A 54 -17.30 9.01 12.27
CA ALA A 54 -17.61 9.78 13.49
C ALA A 54 -17.50 8.94 14.78
N ASN A 55 -17.77 7.64 14.70
CA ASN A 55 -17.68 6.71 15.84
C ASN A 55 -16.28 6.09 16.01
N ARG A 56 -15.30 6.47 15.18
CA ARG A 56 -13.94 5.94 15.30
C ARG A 56 -13.24 6.63 16.47
N PRO A 57 -12.65 5.89 17.42
CA PRO A 57 -11.89 6.51 18.49
C PRO A 57 -10.73 7.32 17.91
N GLU A 58 -10.43 8.45 18.55
CA GLU A 58 -9.30 9.27 18.16
C GLU A 58 -8.00 8.47 18.24
N CYS A 59 -7.05 8.83 17.37
CA CYS A 59 -5.73 8.22 17.39
C CYS A 59 -5.11 8.42 18.79
N PRO A 60 -4.63 7.36 19.47
CA PRO A 60 -4.00 7.49 20.78
C PRO A 60 -2.85 8.50 20.76
N MET A 61 -2.76 9.34 21.78
CA MET A 61 -1.72 10.39 21.89
C MET A 61 -0.30 9.83 21.77
N ASP A 62 -0.05 8.67 22.36
CA ASP A 62 1.25 7.99 22.29
C ASP A 62 1.67 7.69 20.85
N LEU A 63 0.70 7.44 19.96
CA LEU A 63 0.95 7.20 18.54
C LEU A 63 1.10 8.51 17.77
N GLN A 64 0.34 9.55 18.14
CA GLN A 64 0.42 10.86 17.49
C GLN A 64 1.83 11.46 17.59
N VAL A 65 2.47 11.36 18.76
CA VAL A 65 3.83 11.87 19.00
C VAL A 65 4.90 11.09 18.22
N GLN A 66 4.61 9.86 17.79
CA GLN A 66 5.54 9.05 17.00
C GLN A 66 5.56 9.44 15.52
N PHE A 67 4.49 10.03 14.96
CA PHE A 67 4.44 10.34 13.52
C PHE A 67 5.53 11.32 13.05
N PRO A 68 5.86 12.42 13.76
CA PRO A 68 6.97 13.28 13.35
C PRO A 68 8.31 12.55 13.32
N MET A 69 8.60 11.74 14.35
CA MET A 69 9.85 10.97 14.44
C MET A 69 9.97 9.95 13.30
N ILE A 70 8.84 9.36 12.92
CA ILE A 70 8.75 8.44 11.78
C ILE A 70 9.06 9.15 10.47
N LYS A 71 8.52 10.35 10.26
CA LYS A 71 8.77 11.15 9.05
C LYS A 71 10.23 11.58 8.96
N GLU A 72 10.81 12.01 10.09
CA GLU A 72 12.24 12.35 10.17
C GLU A 72 13.11 11.14 9.84
N ALA A 73 12.80 9.97 10.38
CA ALA A 73 13.52 8.75 10.07
C ALA A 73 13.41 8.38 8.58
N ALA A 74 12.21 8.42 8.01
CA ALA A 74 11.97 8.14 6.59
C ALA A 74 12.77 9.10 5.68
N GLN A 75 12.76 10.39 5.99
CA GLN A 75 13.54 11.41 5.29
C GLN A 75 15.05 11.14 5.40
N ALA A 76 15.54 10.72 6.57
CA ALA A 76 16.94 10.36 6.76
C ALA A 76 17.37 9.15 5.91
N PHE A 77 16.44 8.23 5.61
CA PHE A 77 16.66 7.11 4.68
C PHE A 77 16.41 7.47 3.21
N GLY A 78 16.11 8.74 2.89
CA GLY A 78 15.84 9.19 1.52
C GLY A 78 14.49 8.72 0.98
N ILE A 79 13.56 8.33 1.85
CA ILE A 79 12.22 7.86 1.46
C ILE A 79 11.28 9.07 1.38
N PRO A 80 10.67 9.35 0.21
CA PRO A 80 9.69 10.42 0.10
C PRO A 80 8.45 10.12 0.94
N CYS A 81 8.05 11.11 1.75
CA CYS A 81 6.79 11.12 2.50
C CYS A 81 5.78 12.00 1.76
N VAL A 82 4.61 11.47 1.44
CA VAL A 82 3.54 12.16 0.71
C VAL A 82 2.32 12.30 1.60
N GLU A 83 1.83 13.53 1.70
CA GLU A 83 0.60 13.92 2.40
C GLU A 83 -0.15 14.89 1.51
N VAL A 84 -1.43 14.61 1.25
CA VAL A 84 -2.26 15.47 0.41
C VAL A 84 -3.44 15.97 1.24
N PRO A 85 -3.58 17.28 1.47
CA PRO A 85 -4.71 17.84 2.19
C PRO A 85 -6.04 17.40 1.58
N LYS A 86 -7.02 17.12 2.44
CA LYS A 86 -8.38 16.65 2.10
C LYS A 86 -8.49 15.23 1.55
N PHE A 87 -7.40 14.53 1.26
CA PHE A 87 -7.45 13.14 0.81
C PHE A 87 -6.95 12.21 1.92
N GLU A 88 -7.54 11.02 2.02
CA GLU A 88 -7.04 9.99 2.94
C GLU A 88 -5.84 9.28 2.29
N ALA A 89 -5.02 8.63 3.11
CA ALA A 89 -3.85 7.90 2.62
C ALA A 89 -4.24 6.87 1.53
N ASP A 90 -5.40 6.23 1.67
CA ASP A 90 -5.89 5.24 0.73
C ASP A 90 -6.14 5.82 -0.68
N ASP A 91 -6.63 7.06 -0.76
CA ASP A 91 -6.86 7.76 -2.03
C ASP A 91 -5.54 8.05 -2.76
N VAL A 92 -4.55 8.48 -1.98
CA VAL A 92 -3.22 8.79 -2.49
C VAL A 92 -2.52 7.51 -2.95
N ILE A 93 -2.62 6.42 -2.18
CA ILE A 93 -2.09 5.10 -2.54
C ILE A 93 -2.73 4.59 -3.83
N ALA A 94 -4.05 4.66 -3.94
CA ALA A 94 -4.77 4.25 -5.15
C ALA A 94 -4.32 5.06 -6.38
N THR A 95 -4.18 6.38 -6.20
CA THR A 95 -3.70 7.28 -7.26
C THR A 95 -2.27 6.96 -7.69
N LEU A 96 -1.37 6.71 -6.74
CA LEU A 96 0.03 6.35 -7.02
C LEU A 96 0.13 4.98 -7.70
N ALA A 97 -0.69 4.00 -7.30
CA ALA A 97 -0.72 2.69 -7.93
C ALA A 97 -1.18 2.77 -9.40
N GLU A 98 -2.19 3.58 -9.69
CA GLU A 98 -2.66 3.81 -11.06
C GLU A 98 -1.63 4.61 -11.89
N GLN A 99 -0.94 5.59 -11.29
CA GLN A 99 0.18 6.29 -11.94
C GLN A 99 1.33 5.33 -12.26
N ALA A 100 1.73 4.49 -11.31
CA ALA A 100 2.75 3.46 -11.50
C ALA A 100 2.41 2.52 -12.65
N LYS A 101 1.14 2.11 -12.75
CA LYS A 101 0.63 1.32 -13.88
C LYS A 101 0.76 2.06 -15.20
N ARG A 102 0.41 3.35 -15.27
CA ARG A 102 0.56 4.17 -16.49
C ARG A 102 2.02 4.38 -16.89
N GLU A 103 2.92 4.47 -15.92
CA GLU A 103 4.37 4.54 -16.14
C GLU A 103 4.98 3.19 -16.55
N GLY A 104 4.19 2.11 -16.60
CA GLY A 104 4.69 0.79 -16.94
C GLY A 104 5.54 0.15 -15.85
N ILE A 105 5.39 0.57 -14.58
CA ILE A 105 6.03 -0.09 -13.45
C ILE A 105 5.48 -1.51 -13.36
N PRO A 106 6.31 -2.57 -13.47
CA PRO A 106 5.80 -3.93 -13.62
C PRO A 106 5.09 -4.43 -12.35
N ILE A 107 5.56 -4.00 -11.17
CA ILE A 107 5.03 -4.43 -9.88
C ILE A 107 4.96 -3.23 -8.94
N THR A 108 3.76 -2.97 -8.42
CA THR A 108 3.51 -2.03 -7.33
C THR A 108 3.05 -2.80 -6.10
N ARG A 109 3.80 -2.69 -5.00
CA ARG A 109 3.45 -3.34 -3.74
C ARG A 109 2.91 -2.36 -2.73
N ILE A 110 1.73 -2.66 -2.21
CA ILE A 110 1.08 -1.92 -1.12
C ILE A 110 1.39 -2.61 0.20
N LEU A 111 2.04 -1.89 1.13
CA LEU A 111 2.29 -2.35 2.49
C LEU A 111 1.22 -1.77 3.42
N SER A 112 0.12 -2.49 3.61
CA SER A 112 -0.97 -2.05 4.47
C SER A 112 -1.72 -3.26 5.01
N SER A 113 -2.47 -3.06 6.09
CA SER A 113 -3.46 -4.02 6.60
C SER A 113 -4.90 -3.56 6.32
N ASP A 114 -5.08 -2.43 5.64
CA ASP A 114 -6.41 -1.89 5.35
C ASP A 114 -7.13 -2.74 4.30
N LYS A 115 -8.33 -3.22 4.65
CA LYS A 115 -9.14 -4.05 3.76
C LYS A 115 -9.63 -3.27 2.54
N ASP A 116 -9.76 -1.95 2.64
CA ASP A 116 -10.31 -1.12 1.57
C ASP A 116 -9.35 -1.09 0.38
N LEU A 117 -8.04 -1.20 0.62
CA LEU A 117 -7.01 -1.28 -0.43
C LEU A 117 -6.99 -2.62 -1.16
N GLN A 118 -7.69 -3.64 -0.68
CA GLN A 118 -7.75 -4.95 -1.35
C GLN A 118 -8.43 -4.87 -2.72
N GLN A 119 -9.25 -3.85 -2.95
CA GLN A 119 -9.87 -3.59 -4.25
C GLN A 119 -8.84 -3.32 -5.37
N LEU A 120 -7.63 -2.88 -5.00
CA LEU A 120 -6.56 -2.57 -5.96
C LEU A 120 -5.76 -3.81 -6.38
N ILE A 121 -5.95 -4.96 -5.72
CA ILE A 121 -5.13 -6.16 -5.94
C ILE A 121 -5.44 -6.77 -7.31
N THR A 122 -4.40 -6.98 -8.12
CA THR A 122 -4.52 -7.61 -9.43
C THR A 122 -3.73 -8.91 -9.55
N THR A 123 -3.04 -9.35 -8.48
CA THR A 123 -2.19 -10.54 -8.48
C THR A 123 -2.87 -11.77 -7.90
N THR A 124 -2.85 -12.89 -8.62
CA THR A 124 -3.35 -14.20 -8.20
C THR A 124 -2.27 -15.05 -7.49
N LYS A 125 -2.67 -16.14 -6.82
CA LYS A 125 -1.81 -17.12 -6.11
C LYS A 125 -0.71 -17.72 -6.99
N THR A 126 -0.94 -17.84 -8.29
CA THR A 126 0.02 -18.38 -9.25
C THR A 126 1.02 -17.33 -9.77
N GLY A 127 0.87 -16.06 -9.40
CA GLY A 127 1.61 -14.96 -10.02
C GLY A 127 1.28 -14.77 -11.51
N LYS A 128 0.27 -15.49 -12.02
CA LYS A 128 -0.24 -15.45 -13.39
C LYS A 128 -1.71 -15.08 -13.30
N LYS A 129 -2.05 -13.88 -13.77
CA LYS A 129 -3.39 -13.69 -14.31
C LYS A 129 -3.44 -14.66 -15.50
N ASP A 130 -4.00 -15.85 -15.28
CA ASP A 130 -4.20 -17.00 -16.18
C ASP A 130 -3.10 -17.25 -17.23
N ASP A 131 -2.42 -18.40 -17.17
CA ASP A 131 -1.55 -19.04 -18.21
C ASP A 131 -1.35 -18.35 -19.57
N ASP A 132 -0.91 -17.09 -19.56
CA ASP A 132 -0.48 -16.39 -20.74
C ASP A 132 0.77 -15.59 -20.42
N VAL A 133 1.86 -16.19 -20.87
CA VAL A 133 3.23 -15.67 -20.93
C VAL A 133 3.31 -14.41 -21.82
N SER A 134 2.17 -13.90 -22.32
CA SER A 134 2.02 -12.63 -23.06
C SER A 134 1.76 -11.38 -22.21
N SER A 135 1.45 -11.46 -20.90
CA SER A 135 0.94 -10.31 -20.14
C SER A 135 2.02 -9.43 -19.49
N GLN A 136 2.62 -8.52 -20.27
CA GLN A 136 3.44 -7.37 -19.80
C GLN A 136 2.63 -6.30 -19.03
N GLN A 137 1.49 -6.66 -18.41
CA GLN A 137 0.66 -5.69 -17.69
C GLN A 137 1.22 -5.43 -16.29
N PRO A 138 1.29 -4.16 -15.85
CA PRO A 138 1.57 -3.76 -14.47
C PRO A 138 0.66 -4.46 -13.47
N ARG A 139 1.23 -4.84 -12.33
CA ARG A 139 0.52 -5.62 -11.30
C ARG A 139 0.57 -4.92 -9.96
N VAL A 140 -0.52 -4.98 -9.22
CA VAL A 140 -0.61 -4.47 -7.86
C VAL A 140 -0.81 -5.64 -6.90
N ASP A 141 0.06 -5.74 -5.91
CA ASP A 141 -0.09 -6.69 -4.81
C ASP A 141 -0.11 -5.98 -3.46
N MET A 142 -0.64 -6.67 -2.45
CA MET A 142 -0.74 -6.16 -1.10
C MET A 142 -0.06 -7.11 -0.13
N MET A 143 0.59 -6.56 0.90
CA MET A 143 1.25 -7.34 1.93
C MET A 143 1.02 -6.74 3.32
N ASP A 144 0.67 -7.61 4.26
CA ASP A 144 0.47 -7.20 5.65
C ASP A 144 1.82 -6.84 6.29
N PRO A 145 1.97 -5.63 6.86
CA PRO A 145 3.25 -5.15 7.37
C PRO A 145 3.77 -5.90 8.61
N LYS A 146 2.89 -6.58 9.36
CA LYS A 146 3.26 -7.30 10.60
C LYS A 146 3.73 -8.71 10.28
N THR A 147 2.93 -9.42 9.50
CA THR A 147 3.11 -10.83 9.15
C THR A 147 3.98 -11.02 7.92
N LEU A 148 4.12 -9.99 7.07
CA LEU A 148 4.70 -10.06 5.73
C LEU A 148 4.01 -11.09 4.82
N LYS A 149 2.76 -11.45 5.15
CA LYS A 149 1.94 -12.32 4.32
C LYS A 149 1.39 -11.48 3.16
N ARG A 150 1.61 -11.95 1.93
CA ARG A 150 0.97 -11.36 0.75
C ARG A 150 -0.50 -11.72 0.74
N THR A 151 -1.32 -10.77 0.31
CA THR A 151 -2.73 -10.98 -0.02
C THR A 151 -2.85 -11.00 -1.53
N THR A 152 -3.41 -12.08 -2.04
CA THR A 152 -3.66 -12.30 -3.47
C THR A 152 -5.14 -12.18 -3.78
N TYR A 153 -5.46 -11.97 -5.05
CA TYR A 153 -6.81 -11.88 -5.59
C TYR A 153 -7.67 -13.07 -5.12
N ASP A 154 -7.16 -14.30 -5.27
CA ASP A 154 -7.89 -15.50 -4.87
C ASP A 154 -8.13 -15.58 -3.34
N GLU A 155 -7.22 -15.02 -2.54
CA GLU A 155 -7.42 -14.94 -1.09
C GLU A 155 -8.46 -13.89 -0.71
N VAL A 156 -8.62 -12.80 -1.49
CA VAL A 156 -9.71 -11.84 -1.31
C VAL A 156 -11.04 -12.53 -1.60
N GLU A 157 -11.12 -13.25 -2.71
CA GLU A 157 -12.34 -13.98 -3.11
C GLU A 157 -12.71 -15.06 -2.09
N GLU A 158 -11.73 -15.85 -1.64
CA GLU A 158 -11.94 -16.88 -0.61
C GLU A 158 -12.40 -16.28 0.73
N LYS A 159 -11.88 -15.10 1.09
CA LYS A 159 -12.16 -14.47 2.38
C LYS A 159 -13.50 -13.72 2.40
N TRP A 160 -13.84 -13.01 1.33
CA TRP A 160 -15.00 -12.11 1.30
C TRP A 160 -16.15 -12.65 0.45
N GLY A 161 -15.93 -13.67 -0.37
CA GLY A 161 -16.90 -14.20 -1.32
C GLY A 161 -17.15 -13.28 -2.52
N VAL A 162 -16.32 -12.24 -2.70
CA VAL A 162 -16.38 -11.28 -3.80
C VAL A 162 -14.98 -11.02 -4.35
N THR A 163 -14.90 -10.66 -5.63
CA THR A 163 -13.65 -10.30 -6.27
C THR A 163 -13.13 -8.92 -5.80
N PRO A 164 -11.82 -8.63 -5.87
CA PRO A 164 -11.28 -7.28 -5.68
C PRO A 164 -12.06 -6.17 -6.41
N ASP A 165 -12.46 -6.39 -7.66
CA ASP A 165 -13.23 -5.41 -8.44
C ASP A 165 -14.61 -5.11 -7.82
N GLN A 166 -15.17 -6.05 -7.05
CA GLN A 166 -16.47 -5.93 -6.38
C GLN A 166 -16.36 -5.50 -4.91
N MET A 167 -15.14 -5.35 -4.38
CA MET A 167 -14.94 -4.99 -2.97
C MET A 167 -15.55 -3.63 -2.64
N GLY A 168 -15.50 -2.66 -3.57
CA GLY A 168 -16.11 -1.35 -3.38
C GLY A 168 -17.62 -1.43 -3.16
N ASP A 169 -18.32 -2.18 -4.01
CA ASP A 169 -19.77 -2.41 -3.89
C ASP A 169 -20.11 -3.18 -2.61
N PHE A 170 -19.33 -4.22 -2.31
CA PHE A 170 -19.51 -5.01 -1.10
C PHE A 170 -19.40 -4.15 0.15
N LEU A 171 -18.35 -3.33 0.27
CA LEU A 171 -18.14 -2.44 1.41
C LEU A 171 -19.25 -1.39 1.54
N ALA A 172 -19.75 -0.86 0.41
CA ALA A 172 -20.88 0.07 0.41
C ALA A 172 -22.18 -0.55 0.94
N LEU A 173 -22.36 -1.87 0.76
CA LEU A 173 -23.54 -2.59 1.24
C LEU A 173 -23.45 -3.01 2.72
N VAL A 174 -22.26 -3.36 3.21
CA VAL A 174 -22.08 -3.90 4.58
C VAL A 174 -21.71 -2.84 5.61
N GLY A 175 -21.10 -1.73 5.21
CA GLY A 175 -20.58 -0.69 6.10
C GLY A 175 -19.13 -0.92 6.56
#